data_AF-A0A2H9MGK2-F1
#
_entry.id   AF-A0A2H9MGK2-F1
#
_cell.length_a   1.000
_cell.length_b   1.000
_cell.length_c   1.000
_cell.angle_alpha   90.00
_cell.angle_beta   90.00
_cell.angle_gamma   90.00
#
_symmetry.space_group_name_H-M   'P 1'
#
loop_
_entity.id
_entity.type
_entity.pdbx_description
1 polymer ?
#
loop_
_entity_poly.entity_id
_entity_poly.type
_entity_poly.pdbx_seq_one_letter_code
_entity_poly.pdbx_strand_id
1 'polypeptide(L)'
;MKREELLTVRIDPELKERIELLERKKMETKSNIVREALIRYIQDETGMDDIRENISKKFASGSISFEQMVKILGYEEARKVAFFVEAAKKSFEEGLK
;
A
#
# COMPACT_ATOMS: atom_id res chain seq x y z
N MET A 1 -4.81 15.23 -23.88
CA MET A 1 -3.50 14.93 -23.29
C MET A 1 -3.51 15.41 -21.85
N LYS A 2 -3.34 14.53 -20.86
CA LYS A 2 -3.14 14.96 -19.46
C LYS A 2 -1.83 15.77 -19.42
N ARG A 3 -1.83 16.93 -18.77
CA ARG A 3 -0.62 17.76 -18.61
C ARG A 3 0.30 17.09 -17.60
N GLU A 4 1.59 17.07 -17.89
CA GLU A 4 2.61 16.69 -16.91
C GLU A 4 2.76 17.83 -15.91
N GLU A 5 2.76 17.49 -14.61
CA GLU A 5 2.99 18.43 -13.51
C GLU A 5 4.40 18.24 -12.96
N LEU A 6 5.08 19.34 -12.65
CA LEU A 6 6.43 19.33 -12.09
C LEU A 6 6.37 19.35 -10.56
N LEU A 7 6.92 18.31 -9.94
CA LEU A 7 7.09 18.22 -8.50
C LEU A 7 8.52 18.58 -8.12
N THR A 8 8.69 19.61 -7.28
CA THR A 8 10.00 19.95 -6.71
C THR A 8 10.12 19.36 -5.31
N VAL A 9 11.13 18.53 -5.10
CA VAL A 9 11.38 17.85 -3.82
C VAL A 9 12.76 18.20 -3.28
N ARG A 10 12.88 18.33 -1.96
CA ARG A 10 14.18 18.36 -1.28
C ARG A 10 14.61 16.93 -0.99
N ILE A 11 15.86 16.61 -1.30
CA ILE A 11 16.45 15.30 -1.02
C ILE A 11 17.80 15.48 -0.35
N ASP A 12 18.16 14.52 0.47
CA ASP A 12 19.46 14.50 1.14
C ASP A 12 20.60 14.27 0.12
N PRO A 13 21.82 14.79 0.40
CA PRO A 13 22.97 14.62 -0.48
C PRO A 13 23.30 13.15 -0.77
N GLU A 14 23.22 12.27 0.23
CA GLU A 14 23.46 10.85 0.06
C GLU A 14 22.45 10.20 -0.91
N LEU A 15 21.17 10.58 -0.82
CA LEU A 15 20.14 10.08 -1.71
C LEU A 15 20.37 10.56 -3.15
N LYS A 16 20.81 11.81 -3.32
CA LYS A 16 21.20 12.36 -4.62
C LYS A 16 22.33 11.53 -5.26
N GLU A 17 23.36 11.20 -4.51
CA GLU A 17 24.49 10.38 -5.00
C GLU A 17 24.02 8.98 -5.44
N ARG A 18 23.11 8.37 -4.68
CA ARG A 18 22.52 7.07 -5.04
C ARG A 18 21.69 7.15 -6.32
N ILE A 19 20.92 8.22 -6.51
CA ILE A 19 20.16 8.45 -7.75
C ILE A 19 21.11 8.61 -8.95
N GLU A 20 22.19 9.38 -8.80
CA GLU A 20 23.22 9.57 -9.85
C GLU A 20 23.96 8.28 -10.20
N LEU A 21 24.20 7.42 -9.22
CA LEU A 21 24.76 6.09 -9.47
C LEU A 21 23.79 5.20 -10.26
N LEU A 22 22.50 5.25 -9.92
CA LEU A 22 21.46 4.52 -10.64
C LEU A 22 21.25 5.04 -12.07
N GLU A 23 21.32 6.35 -12.26
CA GLU A 23 21.28 7.04 -13.56
C GLU A 23 22.33 6.44 -14.51
N ARG A 24 23.59 6.41 -14.05
CA ARG A 24 24.72 5.82 -14.80
C ARG A 24 24.55 4.33 -15.06
N LYS A 25 24.11 3.57 -14.03
CA LYS A 25 23.98 2.12 -14.12
C LYS A 25 22.86 1.69 -15.08
N LYS A 26 21.75 2.43 -15.12
CA LYS A 26 20.58 2.11 -15.91
C LYS A 26 20.52 2.82 -17.26
N MET A 27 21.43 3.76 -17.53
CA MET A 27 21.40 4.63 -18.73
C MET A 27 20.07 5.38 -18.86
N GLU A 28 19.53 5.83 -17.74
CA GLU A 28 18.23 6.53 -17.65
C GLU A 28 18.41 7.92 -17.05
N THR A 29 17.40 8.79 -17.13
CA THR A 29 17.47 10.12 -16.51
C THR A 29 17.11 10.09 -15.02
N LYS A 30 17.63 11.02 -14.20
CA LYS A 30 17.23 11.17 -12.78
C LYS A 30 15.71 11.23 -12.60
N SER A 31 15.02 11.97 -13.47
CA SER A 31 13.56 12.08 -13.43
C SER A 31 12.87 10.75 -13.69
N ASN A 32 13.36 9.93 -14.62
CA ASN A 32 12.82 8.58 -14.85
C ASN A 32 13.08 7.66 -13.66
N ILE A 33 14.29 7.68 -13.09
CA ILE A 33 14.63 6.91 -11.89
C ILE A 33 13.69 7.23 -10.73
N VAL A 34 13.46 8.52 -10.45
CA VAL A 34 12.58 8.95 -9.37
C VAL A 34 11.12 8.62 -9.68
N ARG A 35 10.67 8.83 -10.93
CA ARG A 35 9.29 8.53 -11.34
C ARG A 35 8.99 7.03 -11.21
N GLU A 36 9.89 6.15 -11.65
CA GLU A 36 9.73 4.70 -11.50
C GLU A 36 9.65 4.30 -10.02
N ALA A 37 10.51 4.87 -9.18
CA ALA A 37 10.51 4.59 -7.75
C ALA A 37 9.18 5.01 -7.10
N LEU A 38 8.66 6.20 -7.45
CA LEU A 38 7.37 6.68 -6.97
C LEU A 38 6.20 5.82 -7.47
N ILE A 39 6.22 5.41 -8.75
CA ILE A 39 5.20 4.51 -9.31
C ILE A 39 5.21 3.19 -8.55
N ARG A 40 6.38 2.58 -8.32
CA ARG A 40 6.49 1.33 -7.57
C ARG A 40 5.99 1.47 -6.14
N TYR A 41 6.42 2.53 -5.44
CA TYR A 41 5.96 2.80 -4.09
C TYR A 41 4.43 2.93 -4.04
N ILE A 42 3.84 3.72 -4.93
CA ILE A 42 2.38 3.87 -5.00
C ILE A 42 1.73 2.51 -5.32
N GLN A 43 2.26 1.75 -6.27
CA GLN A 43 1.75 0.43 -6.62
C GLN A 43 1.81 -0.56 -5.45
N ASP A 44 2.91 -0.57 -4.69
CA ASP A 44 3.08 -1.43 -3.52
C ASP A 44 2.07 -1.04 -2.42
N GLU A 45 1.89 0.26 -2.17
CA GLU A 45 0.91 0.76 -1.20
C GLU A 45 -0.53 0.48 -1.64
N THR A 46 -0.90 0.76 -2.90
CA THR A 46 -2.24 0.48 -3.43
C THR A 46 -2.51 -1.02 -3.55
N GLY A 47 -1.48 -1.82 -3.88
CA GLY A 47 -1.58 -3.27 -3.93
C GLY A 47 -1.81 -3.86 -2.55
N MET A 48 -1.18 -3.30 -1.51
CA MET A 48 -1.49 -3.65 -0.13
C MET A 48 -2.92 -3.28 0.27
N ASP A 49 -3.45 -2.14 -0.18
CA ASP A 49 -4.84 -1.78 0.04
C ASP A 49 -5.82 -2.76 -0.63
N ASP A 50 -5.55 -3.15 -1.88
CA ASP A 50 -6.35 -4.14 -2.60
C ASP A 50 -6.29 -5.52 -1.92
N ILE A 51 -5.11 -5.93 -1.45
CA ILE A 51 -4.95 -7.17 -0.67
C ILE A 51 -5.73 -7.06 0.64
N ARG A 52 -5.62 -5.93 1.36
CA ARG A 52 -6.32 -5.67 2.61
C ARG A 52 -7.83 -5.73 2.41
N GLU A 53 -8.37 -5.09 1.36
CA GLU A 53 -9.79 -5.11 1.05
C GLU A 53 -10.29 -6.53 0.75
N ASN A 54 -9.59 -7.26 -0.12
CA ASN A 54 -9.97 -8.63 -0.49
C ASN A 54 -9.92 -9.59 0.70
N ILE A 55 -8.89 -9.47 1.55
CA ILE A 55 -8.74 -10.28 2.77
C ILE A 55 -9.81 -9.91 3.81
N SER A 56 -10.10 -8.63 3.98
CA SER A 56 -11.17 -8.16 4.87
C SER A 56 -12.53 -8.73 4.47
N LYS A 57 -12.87 -8.70 3.17
CA LYS A 57 -14.11 -9.30 2.64
C LYS A 57 -14.17 -10.81 2.91
N LYS A 58 -13.09 -11.53 2.63
CA LYS A 58 -12.99 -12.98 2.87
C LYS A 58 -13.07 -13.33 4.36
N PHE A 59 -12.53 -12.51 5.25
CA PHE A 59 -12.63 -12.71 6.69
C PHE A 59 -14.05 -12.41 7.19
N ALA A 60 -14.66 -11.33 6.71
CA ALA A 60 -16.04 -10.96 7.05
C ALA A 60 -17.05 -12.06 6.65
N SER A 61 -16.86 -12.69 5.50
CA SER A 61 -17.65 -13.82 5.01
C SER A 61 -17.31 -15.17 5.66
N GLY A 62 -16.30 -15.22 6.54
CA GLY A 62 -15.85 -16.47 7.18
C GLY A 62 -15.08 -17.41 6.23
N SER A 63 -14.70 -16.95 5.04
CA SER A 63 -13.98 -17.74 4.03
C SER A 63 -12.51 -17.96 4.38
N ILE A 64 -11.94 -17.17 5.30
CA ILE A 64 -10.61 -17.36 5.87
C ILE A 64 -10.64 -17.18 7.38
N SER A 65 -9.76 -17.89 8.10
CA SER A 65 -9.58 -17.70 9.54
C SER A 65 -8.66 -16.52 9.87
N PHE A 66 -8.68 -16.08 11.12
CA PHE A 66 -7.75 -15.04 11.61
C PHE A 66 -6.28 -15.47 11.43
N GLU A 67 -5.94 -16.72 11.71
CA GLU A 67 -4.57 -17.24 11.52
C GLU A 67 -4.12 -17.18 10.05
N GLN A 68 -5.02 -17.46 9.10
CA GLN A 68 -4.73 -17.34 7.68
C GLN A 68 -4.52 -15.87 7.28
N MET A 69 -5.29 -14.96 7.87
CA MET A 69 -5.12 -13.52 7.67
C MET A 69 -3.77 -13.02 8.23
N VAL A 70 -3.35 -13.49 9.42
CA VAL A 70 -2.03 -13.17 10.02
C VAL A 70 -0.88 -13.62 9.11
N LYS A 71 -1.00 -14.79 8.47
CA LYS A 71 0.03 -15.27 7.52
C LYS A 71 0.17 -14.41 6.26
N ILE A 72 -0.89 -13.70 5.88
CA ILE A 72 -0.94 -12.90 4.65
C ILE A 72 -0.57 -11.44 4.92
N LEU A 73 -1.09 -10.85 5.99
CA LEU A 73 -0.96 -9.42 6.30
C LEU A 73 0.03 -9.11 7.43
N GLY A 74 0.46 -10.12 8.19
CA GLY A 74 1.13 -9.93 9.47
C GLY A 74 0.13 -9.69 10.61
N TYR A 75 0.61 -9.84 11.85
CA TYR A 75 -0.24 -9.83 13.04
C TYR A 75 -0.94 -8.49 13.29
N GLU A 76 -0.21 -7.38 13.20
CA GLU A 76 -0.76 -6.04 13.47
C GLU A 76 -1.87 -5.67 12.49
N GLU A 77 -1.68 -5.93 11.20
CA GLU A 77 -2.70 -5.60 10.20
C GLU A 77 -3.90 -6.54 10.25
N ALA A 78 -3.68 -7.83 10.52
CA ALA A 78 -4.77 -8.76 10.76
C ALA A 78 -5.65 -8.31 11.94
N ARG A 79 -5.03 -7.83 13.03
CA ARG A 79 -5.75 -7.33 14.21
C ARG A 79 -6.62 -6.12 13.88
N LYS A 80 -6.10 -5.15 13.11
CA LYS A 80 -6.88 -3.99 12.66
C LYS A 80 -8.08 -4.40 11.81
N VAL A 81 -7.86 -5.28 10.82
CA VAL A 81 -8.93 -5.78 9.95
C VAL A 81 -10.02 -6.48 10.76
N ALA A 82 -9.64 -7.37 11.70
CA ALA A 82 -10.61 -8.07 12.55
C ALA A 82 -11.45 -7.10 13.37
N PHE A 83 -10.82 -6.10 13.99
CA PHE A 83 -11.51 -5.06 14.74
C PHE A 83 -12.54 -4.31 13.89
N PHE A 84 -12.16 -3.85 12.69
CA PHE A 84 -13.07 -3.12 11.81
C PHE A 84 -14.24 -3.99 11.34
N VAL A 85 -13.98 -5.26 11.00
CA VAL A 85 -15.04 -6.19 10.58
C VAL A 85 -16.02 -6.46 11.72
N GLU A 86 -15.53 -6.67 12.95
CA GLU A 86 -16.39 -6.86 14.12
C GLU A 86 -17.20 -5.61 14.47
N ALA A 87 -16.57 -4.42 14.41
CA ALA A 87 -17.25 -3.16 14.63
C ALA A 87 -18.36 -2.93 13.60
N ALA A 88 -18.09 -3.19 12.33
CA ALA A 88 -19.08 -3.08 11.26
C ALA A 88 -20.27 -4.04 11.45
N LYS A 89 -20.00 -5.29 11.86
CA LYS A 89 -21.06 -6.27 12.17
C LYS A 89 -21.95 -5.80 13.33
N LYS A 90 -21.35 -5.33 14.42
CA LYS A 90 -22.09 -4.80 15.59
C LYS A 90 -22.95 -3.61 15.23
N SER A 91 -22.41 -2.62 14.51
CA SER A 91 -23.18 -1.45 14.08
C SER A 91 -24.34 -1.81 13.15
N PHE A 92 -24.18 -2.82 12.29
CA PHE A 92 -25.26 -3.30 11.44
C PHE A 92 -26.37 -4.00 12.24
N GLU A 93 -26.01 -4.83 13.22
CA GLU A 93 -26.97 -5.49 14.12
C GLU A 93 -27.72 -4.50 15.02
N GLU A 94 -27.05 -3.45 15.48
CA GLU A 94 -27.65 -2.41 16.32
C GLU A 94 -28.56 -1.47 15.51
N GLY A 95 -28.23 -1.17 14.25
CA GLY A 95 -29.05 -0.32 13.39
C GLY A 95 -30.29 -1.02 12.80
N LEU A 96 -30.40 -2.34 12.93
CA LEU A 96 -31.57 -3.13 12.53
C LEU A 96 -32.60 -3.32 13.67
N LYS A 97 -32.31 -2.83 14.88
CA LYS A 97 -33.23 -2.79 16.03
C LYS A 97 -33.97 -1.46 16.11
#